data_AF-T1BQA9-F1
#
_entry.id   AF-T1BQA9-F1
#
_cell.length_a   1.000
_cell.length_b   1.000
_cell.length_c   1.000
_cell.angle_alpha   90.00
_cell.angle_beta   90.00
_cell.angle_gamma   90.00
#
_symmetry.space_group_name_H-M   'P 1'
#
loop_
_entity.id
_entity.type
_entity.pdbx_description
1 polymer ?
#
loop_
_entity_poly.entity_id
_entity_poly.type
_entity_poly.pdbx_seq_one_letter_code
_entity_poly.pdbx_strand_id
1 'polypeptide(L)'
;YLGPRGIRFRVSSGVRGKERPRWVMAAELAETEGIQARLLAPLQPEWIEAAAGSLVQRSYGDPYWDPQGEQVNAYEKVTLYGLTLVARRPVRYGPIAPHEARRVFIQHGLVAGELKTPPPFLVHNLAAMAEVLALEHKGRRQGVLIPEEDLCAFYEDCLPLEVWSAQRLTHWLRERTPGHADPLLMTREFLMRHAAGDITEIQFPDHFSWGGQDWPLTYRFEPGHPLDGVTLTLPLPVLSLLDNAPLDWLVPGLIREKITFLLKKLPGTLRRTLVPLPPTVTTFLERHDPSRGALLPQLNQFVRQRSGQAVSPEDWATPPEHLKMRLRLTDEMGQEIASGRDLDLLRAQWNNPLHRTLSPEKDPDWVQKGLTRWDFEELSGPQTLVRAGIILTVYPGLVDRGQTVDLMAFDDQEEALT
;
A
#
# COMPACT_ATOMS: atom_id res chain seq x y z
N TYR A 1 -43.89 1.88 -27.10
CA TYR A 1 -43.10 3.13 -27.07
C TYR A 1 -43.25 3.79 -25.71
N LEU A 2 -42.21 4.49 -25.26
CA LEU A 2 -42.25 5.34 -24.07
C LEU A 2 -42.48 6.79 -24.54
N GLY A 3 -43.45 7.46 -23.92
CA GLY A 3 -43.76 8.87 -24.15
C GLY A 3 -43.37 9.73 -22.95
N PRO A 4 -43.58 11.05 -23.05
CA PRO A 4 -43.34 11.99 -21.97
C PRO A 4 -44.04 11.56 -20.67
N ARG A 5 -43.42 11.86 -19.53
CA ARG A 5 -43.93 11.59 -18.17
C ARG A 5 -44.23 10.11 -17.91
N GLY A 6 -43.55 9.20 -18.60
CA GLY A 6 -43.65 7.75 -18.36
C GLY A 6 -44.82 7.06 -19.07
N ILE A 7 -45.56 7.77 -19.92
CA ILE A 7 -46.69 7.19 -20.67
C ILE A 7 -46.19 6.05 -21.56
N ARG A 8 -46.81 4.87 -21.47
CA ARG A 8 -46.51 3.74 -22.34
C ARG A 8 -47.64 3.59 -23.35
N PHE A 9 -47.31 3.64 -24.64
CA PHE A 9 -48.30 3.51 -25.71
C PHE A 9 -47.88 2.47 -26.75
N ARG A 10 -48.90 1.88 -27.39
CA ARG A 10 -48.75 0.95 -28.52
C ARG A 10 -49.05 1.66 -29.84
N VAL A 11 -48.53 1.14 -30.94
CA VAL A 11 -48.84 1.64 -32.29
C VAL A 11 -50.09 0.92 -32.78
N SER A 12 -51.07 1.68 -33.30
CA SER A 12 -52.29 1.11 -33.89
C SER A 12 -51.98 0.24 -35.12
N SER A 13 -52.78 -0.80 -35.33
CA SER A 13 -52.58 -1.84 -36.36
C SER A 13 -52.68 -1.35 -37.81
N GLY A 14 -53.22 -0.14 -38.03
CA GLY A 14 -53.36 0.48 -39.36
C GLY A 14 -52.05 1.04 -39.95
N VAL A 15 -51.00 1.19 -39.14
CA VAL A 15 -49.69 1.70 -39.60
C VAL A 15 -48.85 0.53 -40.13
N ARG A 16 -48.97 0.24 -41.44
CA ARG A 16 -48.18 -0.78 -42.14
C ARG A 16 -46.86 -0.18 -42.68
N GLY A 17 -45.76 -0.42 -41.97
CA GLY A 17 -44.40 -0.13 -42.43
C GLY A 17 -43.43 -1.18 -41.88
N LYS A 18 -42.49 -1.66 -42.72
CA LYS A 18 -41.52 -2.73 -42.36
C LYS A 18 -40.48 -2.28 -41.32
N GLU A 19 -40.25 -0.98 -41.16
CA GLU A 19 -39.30 -0.44 -40.20
C GLU A 19 -40.03 0.34 -39.09
N ARG A 20 -39.75 -0.01 -37.83
CA ARG A 20 -40.25 0.68 -36.65
C ARG A 20 -39.18 1.66 -36.16
N PRO A 21 -39.28 2.97 -36.45
CA PRO A 21 -38.29 3.93 -35.99
C PRO A 21 -38.24 3.96 -34.46
N ARG A 22 -37.05 4.23 -33.90
CA ARG A 22 -36.84 4.29 -32.45
C ARG A 22 -37.57 5.47 -31.80
N TRP A 23 -37.71 6.56 -32.55
CA TRP A 23 -38.36 7.81 -32.14
C TRP A 23 -39.51 8.14 -33.10
N VAL A 24 -40.65 8.51 -32.54
CA VAL A 24 -41.86 8.85 -33.29
C VAL A 24 -42.56 10.05 -32.66
N MET A 25 -43.16 10.88 -33.50
CA MET A 25 -44.19 11.83 -33.12
C MET A 25 -45.55 11.21 -33.41
N ALA A 26 -46.48 11.27 -32.45
CA ALA A 26 -47.86 10.87 -32.65
C ALA A 26 -48.74 12.13 -32.66
N ALA A 27 -49.59 12.29 -33.68
CA ALA A 27 -50.54 13.41 -33.69
C ALA A 27 -51.70 13.18 -32.71
N GLU A 28 -52.08 11.92 -32.48
CA GLU A 28 -53.17 11.56 -31.55
C GLU A 28 -52.85 10.32 -30.71
N LEU A 29 -53.31 10.34 -29.45
CA LEU A 29 -53.34 9.21 -28.54
C LEU A 29 -54.82 8.87 -28.26
N ALA A 30 -55.23 7.64 -28.60
CA ALA A 30 -56.59 7.15 -28.37
C ALA A 30 -56.59 6.07 -27.28
N GLU A 31 -57.50 6.17 -26.32
CA GLU A 31 -57.67 5.21 -25.24
C GLU A 31 -58.89 4.33 -25.53
N THR A 32 -58.65 3.12 -26.03
CA THR A 32 -59.70 2.15 -26.38
C THR A 32 -59.46 0.85 -25.64
N GLU A 33 -58.45 0.08 -26.07
CA GLU A 33 -57.91 -1.08 -25.35
C GLU A 33 -56.47 -0.76 -24.88
N GLY A 34 -56.37 0.22 -23.99
CA GLY A 34 -55.12 0.89 -23.62
C GLY A 34 -54.72 2.00 -24.59
N ILE A 35 -53.66 2.74 -24.25
CA ILE A 35 -53.21 3.92 -25.01
C ILE A 35 -52.59 3.48 -26.34
N GLN A 36 -53.24 3.85 -27.44
CA GLN A 36 -52.76 3.62 -28.80
C GLN A 36 -52.45 4.94 -29.50
N ALA A 37 -51.26 5.03 -30.10
CA ALA A 37 -50.89 6.15 -30.95
C ALA A 37 -51.29 5.92 -32.41
N ARG A 38 -51.77 6.98 -33.06
CA ARG A 38 -52.11 7.00 -34.48
C ARG A 38 -51.44 8.21 -35.15
N LEU A 39 -51.42 8.20 -36.49
CA LEU A 39 -50.80 9.24 -37.31
C LEU A 39 -49.34 9.49 -36.89
N LEU A 40 -48.50 8.46 -37.03
CA LEU A 40 -47.11 8.49 -36.61
C LEU A 40 -46.20 9.06 -37.71
N ALA A 41 -45.26 9.90 -37.32
CA ALA A 41 -44.12 10.32 -38.14
C ALA A 41 -42.80 9.97 -37.44
N PRO A 42 -41.77 9.53 -38.19
CA PRO A 42 -40.43 9.35 -37.64
C PRO A 42 -39.90 10.70 -37.14
N LEU A 43 -39.17 10.66 -36.02
CA LEU A 43 -38.61 11.85 -35.38
C LEU A 43 -37.15 11.60 -35.00
N GLN A 44 -36.32 12.63 -35.02
CA GLN A 44 -34.94 12.56 -34.54
C GLN A 44 -34.81 13.30 -33.20
N PRO A 45 -34.11 12.74 -32.18
CA PRO A 45 -33.96 13.39 -30.87
C PRO A 45 -33.34 14.78 -30.94
N GLU A 46 -32.43 15.01 -31.89
CA GLU A 46 -31.71 16.26 -32.08
C GLU A 46 -32.67 17.40 -32.45
N TRP A 47 -33.74 17.09 -33.20
CA TRP A 47 -34.78 18.08 -33.54
C TRP A 47 -35.60 18.47 -32.31
N ILE A 48 -35.85 17.51 -31.42
CA ILE A 48 -36.54 17.75 -30.15
C ILE A 48 -35.68 18.64 -29.25
N GLU A 49 -34.38 18.33 -29.13
CA GLU A 49 -33.45 19.13 -28.33
C GLU A 49 -33.41 20.58 -28.83
N ALA A 50 -33.26 20.77 -30.14
CA ALA A 50 -33.20 22.10 -30.76
C ALA A 50 -34.51 22.89 -30.56
N ALA A 51 -35.67 22.25 -30.69
CA ALA A 51 -36.97 22.90 -30.55
C ALA A 51 -37.35 23.16 -29.07
N ALA A 52 -36.93 22.30 -28.14
CA ALA A 52 -37.30 22.38 -26.74
C ALA A 52 -36.55 23.48 -25.96
N GLY A 53 -35.38 23.93 -26.45
CA GLY A 53 -34.64 25.05 -25.85
C GLY A 53 -34.39 24.87 -24.36
N SER A 54 -34.93 25.76 -23.52
CA SER A 54 -34.77 25.73 -22.05
C SER A 54 -35.63 24.68 -21.33
N LEU A 55 -36.54 23.98 -22.03
CA LEU A 55 -37.38 22.95 -21.43
C LEU A 55 -36.63 21.63 -21.19
N VAL A 56 -35.47 21.45 -21.81
CA VAL A 56 -34.63 20.27 -21.57
C VAL A 56 -33.91 20.38 -20.23
N GLN A 57 -33.83 19.26 -19.53
CA GLN A 57 -33.01 19.13 -18.33
C GLN A 57 -31.65 18.57 -18.73
N ARG A 58 -30.59 19.26 -18.31
CA ARG A 58 -29.20 18.86 -18.54
C ARG A 58 -28.59 18.42 -17.23
N SER A 59 -27.98 17.24 -17.22
CA SER A 59 -27.17 16.76 -16.10
C SER A 59 -25.78 16.41 -16.61
N TYR A 60 -24.77 16.76 -15.83
CA TYR A 60 -23.37 16.52 -16.16
C TYR A 60 -22.78 15.56 -15.13
N GLY A 61 -21.93 14.64 -15.58
CA GLY A 61 -21.29 13.68 -14.70
C GLY A 61 -20.02 13.11 -15.31
N ASP A 62 -19.32 12.32 -14.50
CA ASP A 62 -18.06 11.66 -14.84
C ASP A 62 -17.03 12.63 -15.45
N PRO A 63 -16.59 13.67 -14.71
CA PRO A 63 -15.55 14.56 -15.20
C PRO A 63 -14.24 13.80 -15.39
N TYR A 64 -13.55 14.06 -16.50
CA TYR A 64 -12.32 13.38 -16.87
C TYR A 64 -11.36 14.33 -17.59
N TRP A 65 -10.06 14.08 -17.42
CA TRP A 65 -9.02 14.76 -18.16
C TRP A 65 -8.95 14.22 -19.60
N ASP A 66 -8.89 15.10 -20.58
CA ASP A 66 -8.63 14.78 -21.98
C ASP A 66 -7.18 15.17 -22.34
N PRO A 67 -6.24 14.21 -22.40
CA PRO A 67 -4.85 14.50 -22.71
C PRO A 67 -4.67 15.09 -24.11
N GLN A 68 -5.56 14.80 -25.05
CA GLN A 68 -5.42 15.31 -26.41
C GLN A 68 -5.78 16.79 -26.49
N GLY A 69 -6.87 17.18 -25.85
CA GLY A 69 -7.31 18.57 -25.75
C GLY A 69 -6.68 19.39 -24.63
N GLU A 70 -5.93 18.75 -23.72
CA GLU A 70 -5.35 19.34 -22.50
C GLU A 70 -6.38 20.15 -21.67
N GLN A 71 -7.58 19.59 -21.53
CA GLN A 71 -8.71 20.20 -20.85
C GLN A 71 -9.57 19.15 -20.12
N VAL A 72 -10.38 19.60 -19.17
CA VAL A 72 -11.34 18.73 -18.48
C VAL A 72 -12.68 18.71 -19.22
N ASN A 73 -13.11 17.50 -19.56
CA ASN A 73 -14.41 17.22 -20.17
C ASN A 73 -15.29 16.47 -19.18
N ALA A 74 -16.58 16.42 -19.45
CA ALA A 74 -17.55 15.59 -18.73
C ALA A 74 -18.58 15.06 -19.72
N TYR A 75 -19.41 14.12 -19.25
CA TYR A 75 -20.51 13.63 -20.05
C TYR A 75 -21.81 14.33 -19.68
N GLU A 76 -22.44 14.93 -20.69
CA GLU A 76 -23.76 15.51 -20.60
C GLU A 76 -24.83 14.47 -20.96
N LYS A 77 -25.87 14.43 -20.14
CA LYS A 77 -27.13 13.75 -20.43
C LYS A 77 -28.25 14.79 -20.52
N VAL A 78 -29.03 14.72 -21.59
CA VAL A 78 -30.14 15.64 -21.86
C VAL A 78 -31.45 14.85 -21.82
N THR A 79 -32.38 15.30 -20.99
CA THR A 79 -33.71 14.70 -20.86
C THR A 79 -34.81 15.73 -21.10
N LEU A 80 -35.96 15.29 -21.61
CA LEU A 80 -37.17 16.10 -21.73
C LEU A 80 -38.35 15.28 -21.23
N TYR A 81 -38.99 15.74 -20.15
CA TYR A 81 -40.14 15.06 -19.53
C TYR A 81 -39.91 13.55 -19.28
N GLY A 82 -38.72 13.17 -18.83
CA GLY A 82 -38.36 11.77 -18.54
C GLY A 82 -37.90 10.96 -19.76
N LEU A 83 -37.95 11.51 -20.98
CA LEU A 83 -37.34 10.92 -22.15
C LEU A 83 -35.88 11.36 -22.26
N THR A 84 -34.96 10.41 -22.46
CA THR A 84 -33.54 10.73 -22.66
C THR A 84 -33.30 11.04 -24.12
N LEU A 85 -33.05 12.31 -24.45
CA LEU A 85 -32.74 12.76 -25.80
C LEU A 85 -31.29 12.46 -26.14
N VAL A 86 -30.38 12.78 -25.21
CA VAL A 86 -28.95 12.51 -25.32
C VAL A 86 -28.53 11.73 -24.09
N ALA A 87 -28.04 10.51 -24.29
CA ALA A 87 -27.63 9.66 -23.17
C ALA A 87 -26.25 10.05 -22.63
N ARG A 88 -25.32 10.38 -23.53
CA ARG A 88 -23.91 10.64 -23.20
C ARG A 88 -23.23 11.44 -24.31
N ARG A 89 -23.09 12.75 -24.13
CA ARG A 89 -22.35 13.65 -25.05
C ARG A 89 -21.16 14.28 -24.33
N PRO A 90 -19.93 14.18 -24.85
CA PRO A 90 -18.78 14.84 -24.23
C PRO A 90 -18.95 16.37 -24.36
N VAL A 91 -18.74 17.08 -23.26
CA VAL A 91 -18.82 18.54 -23.18
C VAL A 91 -17.64 19.08 -22.37
N ARG A 92 -17.24 20.32 -22.64
CA ARG A 92 -16.21 21.02 -21.86
C ARG A 92 -16.75 21.27 -20.46
N TYR A 93 -16.07 20.78 -19.43
CA TYR A 93 -16.58 20.84 -18.07
C TYR A 93 -16.20 22.13 -17.33
N GLY A 94 -15.05 22.72 -17.69
CA GLY A 94 -14.55 23.95 -17.09
C GLY A 94 -15.57 25.09 -16.95
N PRO A 95 -16.29 25.48 -18.01
CA PRO A 95 -17.32 26.53 -17.93
C PRO A 95 -18.57 26.15 -17.11
N ILE A 96 -18.80 24.86 -16.89
CA ILE A 96 -20.01 24.33 -16.24
C ILE A 96 -19.78 24.23 -14.72
N ALA A 97 -18.66 23.64 -14.32
CA ALA A 97 -18.29 23.43 -12.93
C ALA A 97 -16.79 23.70 -12.73
N PRO A 98 -16.38 24.98 -12.65
CA PRO A 98 -14.96 25.36 -12.63
C PRO A 98 -14.20 24.80 -11.43
N HIS A 99 -14.84 24.67 -10.26
CA HIS A 99 -14.21 24.08 -9.07
C HIS A 99 -13.81 22.63 -9.29
N GLU A 100 -14.75 21.78 -9.72
CA GLU A 100 -14.48 20.36 -9.95
C GLU A 100 -13.53 20.16 -11.14
N ALA A 101 -13.72 20.93 -12.22
CA ALA A 101 -12.82 20.89 -13.36
C ALA A 101 -11.38 21.26 -12.96
N ARG A 102 -11.21 22.26 -12.09
CA ARG A 102 -9.90 22.65 -11.58
C ARG A 102 -9.23 21.54 -10.76
N ARG A 103 -9.98 20.83 -9.91
CA ARG A 103 -9.44 19.70 -9.14
C ARG A 103 -8.90 18.61 -10.07
N VAL A 104 -9.70 18.20 -11.06
CA VAL A 104 -9.29 17.20 -12.06
C VAL A 104 -8.09 17.68 -12.87
N PHE A 105 -8.06 18.97 -13.24
CA PHE A 105 -6.93 19.57 -13.95
C PHE A 105 -5.64 19.55 -13.14
N ILE A 106 -5.69 19.96 -11.86
CA ILE A 106 -4.53 19.96 -10.97
C ILE A 106 -4.00 18.53 -10.82
N GLN A 107 -4.87 17.57 -10.55
CA GLN A 107 -4.50 16.18 -10.35
C GLN A 107 -3.79 15.58 -11.58
N HIS A 108 -4.42 15.66 -12.75
CA HIS A 108 -3.87 15.03 -13.96
C HIS A 108 -2.84 15.91 -14.68
N GLY A 109 -3.20 17.17 -14.94
CA GLY A 109 -2.33 18.07 -15.70
C GLY A 109 -1.06 18.42 -14.96
N LEU A 110 -1.15 18.75 -13.67
CA LEU A 110 0.00 19.26 -12.92
C LEU A 110 0.68 18.15 -12.11
N VAL A 111 -0.04 17.47 -11.22
CA VAL A 111 0.58 16.51 -10.29
C VAL A 111 1.05 15.25 -11.03
N ALA A 112 0.20 14.66 -11.88
CA ALA A 112 0.59 13.54 -12.73
C ALA A 112 1.44 13.96 -13.96
N GLY A 113 1.56 15.26 -14.23
CA GLY A 113 2.42 15.79 -15.29
C GLY A 113 1.92 15.48 -16.71
N GLU A 114 0.61 15.34 -16.92
CA GLU A 114 0.02 14.93 -18.21
C GLU A 114 -0.10 16.07 -19.25
N LEU A 115 0.50 17.23 -19.01
CA LEU A 115 0.59 18.30 -20.01
C LEU A 115 1.58 17.95 -21.12
N LYS A 116 1.19 18.19 -22.37
CA LYS A 116 2.04 17.98 -23.55
C LYS A 116 3.22 18.95 -23.57
N THR A 117 2.97 20.20 -23.19
CA THR A 117 3.99 21.25 -23.11
C THR A 117 4.02 21.82 -21.69
N PRO A 118 4.75 21.18 -20.76
CA PRO A 118 4.80 21.63 -19.39
C PRO A 118 5.50 23.00 -19.30
N PRO A 119 4.95 23.97 -18.54
CA PRO A 119 5.62 25.24 -18.29
C PRO A 119 6.88 25.04 -17.42
N PRO A 120 7.83 26.01 -17.41
CA PRO A 120 9.11 25.86 -16.70
C PRO A 120 8.99 25.49 -15.23
N PHE A 121 8.03 26.08 -14.49
CA PHE A 121 7.83 25.73 -13.07
C PHE A 121 7.42 24.26 -12.90
N LEU A 122 6.64 23.72 -13.83
CA LEU A 122 6.15 22.35 -13.74
C LEU A 122 7.28 21.37 -14.04
N VAL A 123 8.13 21.68 -15.01
CA VAL A 123 9.35 20.89 -15.27
C VAL A 123 10.24 20.83 -14.03
N HIS A 124 10.44 21.98 -13.35
CA HIS A 124 11.18 22.05 -12.08
C HIS A 124 10.52 21.18 -11.00
N ASN A 125 9.22 21.33 -10.78
CA ASN A 125 8.51 20.59 -9.73
C ASN A 125 8.54 19.08 -9.97
N LEU A 126 8.27 18.63 -11.21
CA LEU A 126 8.33 17.21 -11.57
C LEU A 126 9.73 16.63 -11.40
N ALA A 127 10.77 17.39 -11.74
CA ALA A 127 12.16 16.98 -11.49
C ALA A 127 12.46 16.88 -9.99
N ALA A 128 12.06 17.87 -9.18
CA ALA A 128 12.23 17.85 -7.74
C ALA A 128 11.49 16.68 -7.07
N MET A 129 10.26 16.39 -7.51
CA MET A 129 9.50 15.21 -7.07
C MET A 129 10.24 13.91 -7.43
N ALA A 130 10.73 13.78 -8.66
CA ALA A 130 11.50 12.61 -9.10
C ALA A 130 12.80 12.43 -8.30
N GLU A 131 13.50 13.51 -7.95
CA GLU A 131 14.69 13.47 -7.10
C GLU A 131 14.36 12.98 -5.68
N VAL A 132 13.27 13.46 -5.09
CA VAL A 132 12.83 13.01 -3.76
C VAL A 132 12.42 11.53 -3.79
N LEU A 133 11.69 11.10 -4.82
CA LEU A 133 11.38 9.67 -5.02
C LEU A 133 12.64 8.82 -5.20
N ALA A 134 13.63 9.30 -5.95
CA ALA A 134 14.90 8.59 -6.10
C ALA A 134 15.64 8.47 -4.75
N LEU A 135 15.53 9.47 -3.88
CA LEU A 135 16.06 9.42 -2.52
C LEU A 135 15.30 8.43 -1.63
N GLU A 136 13.97 8.29 -1.77
CA GLU A 136 13.21 7.23 -1.10
C GLU A 136 13.72 5.85 -1.48
N HIS A 137 13.89 5.61 -2.78
CA HIS A 137 14.39 4.34 -3.30
C HIS A 137 15.83 4.05 -2.83
N LYS A 138 16.71 5.07 -2.83
CA LYS A 138 18.11 4.92 -2.45
C LYS A 138 18.29 4.80 -0.93
N GLY A 139 17.52 5.56 -0.17
CA GLY A 139 17.52 5.59 1.30
C GLY A 139 16.68 4.50 1.95
N ARG A 140 15.91 3.73 1.16
CA ARG A 140 15.01 2.67 1.64
C ARG A 140 13.97 3.16 2.66
N ARG A 141 13.60 4.44 2.58
CA ARG A 141 12.61 5.11 3.45
C ARG A 141 11.43 5.54 2.58
N GLN A 142 10.27 4.91 2.77
CA GLN A 142 9.03 5.29 2.08
C GLN A 142 8.37 6.48 2.78
N GLY A 143 7.62 7.33 2.06
CA GLY A 143 6.86 8.43 2.68
C GLY A 143 7.70 9.67 3.01
N VAL A 144 8.84 9.82 2.33
CA VAL A 144 9.62 11.05 2.29
C VAL A 144 8.89 12.09 1.43
N LEU A 145 8.35 11.69 0.27
CA LEU A 145 7.53 12.55 -0.57
C LEU A 145 6.16 12.75 0.07
N ILE A 146 5.69 14.00 0.10
CA ILE A 146 4.32 14.31 0.56
C ILE A 146 3.25 13.61 -0.31
N PRO A 147 2.09 13.25 0.25
CA PRO A 147 0.97 12.67 -0.49
C PRO A 147 0.49 13.51 -1.68
N GLU A 148 -0.11 12.84 -2.67
CA GLU A 148 -0.72 13.49 -3.84
C GLU A 148 -1.77 14.55 -3.46
N GLU A 149 -2.52 14.32 -2.38
CA GLU A 149 -3.51 15.28 -1.87
C GLU A 149 -2.88 16.62 -1.45
N ASP A 150 -1.69 16.59 -0.83
CA ASP A 150 -0.96 17.80 -0.44
C ASP A 150 -0.30 18.50 -1.64
N LEU A 151 0.16 17.72 -2.63
CA LEU A 151 0.63 18.25 -3.91
C LEU A 151 -0.52 18.97 -4.65
N CYS A 152 -1.72 18.41 -4.62
CA CYS A 152 -2.91 19.06 -5.15
C CYS A 152 -3.22 20.33 -4.37
N ALA A 153 -3.26 20.27 -3.03
CA ALA A 153 -3.54 21.41 -2.16
C ALA A 153 -2.58 22.59 -2.41
N PHE A 154 -1.29 22.32 -2.61
CA PHE A 154 -0.31 23.35 -2.98
C PHE A 154 -0.71 24.15 -4.22
N TYR A 155 -1.08 23.45 -5.31
CA TYR A 155 -1.57 24.11 -6.51
C TYR A 155 -2.95 24.74 -6.31
N GLU A 156 -3.77 24.15 -5.44
CA GLU A 156 -5.06 24.71 -5.07
C GLU A 156 -4.94 26.07 -4.38
N ASP A 157 -3.91 26.28 -3.57
CA ASP A 157 -3.64 27.56 -2.92
C ASP A 157 -3.00 28.58 -3.85
N CYS A 158 -2.20 28.13 -4.83
CA CYS A 158 -1.41 29.00 -5.69
C CYS A 158 -2.14 29.47 -6.95
N LEU A 159 -3.04 28.65 -7.51
CA LEU A 159 -3.73 28.95 -8.77
C LEU A 159 -5.10 29.59 -8.52
N PRO A 160 -5.58 30.53 -9.34
CA PRO A 160 -6.95 30.99 -9.23
C PRO A 160 -7.95 29.93 -9.72
N LEU A 161 -9.21 30.06 -9.31
CA LEU A 161 -10.30 29.13 -9.65
C LEU A 161 -10.51 28.97 -11.17
N GLU A 162 -10.17 30.01 -11.93
CA GLU A 162 -10.37 30.06 -13.37
C GLU A 162 -9.38 29.21 -14.16
N VAL A 163 -8.32 28.68 -13.52
CA VAL A 163 -7.29 27.85 -14.16
C VAL A 163 -7.66 26.38 -14.04
N TRP A 164 -8.34 25.86 -15.06
CA TRP A 164 -8.80 24.45 -15.13
C TRP A 164 -8.42 23.75 -16.46
N SER A 165 -7.54 24.36 -17.26
CA SER A 165 -7.02 23.79 -18.51
C SER A 165 -5.63 24.35 -18.83
N ALA A 166 -4.89 23.66 -19.70
CA ALA A 166 -3.56 24.11 -20.12
C ALA A 166 -3.57 25.49 -20.79
N GLN A 167 -4.61 25.77 -21.60
CA GLN A 167 -4.77 27.07 -22.26
C GLN A 167 -4.91 28.20 -21.22
N ARG A 168 -5.75 27.98 -20.20
CA ARG A 168 -5.98 28.99 -19.15
C ARG A 168 -4.78 29.16 -18.23
N LEU A 169 -4.09 28.08 -17.90
CA LEU A 169 -2.82 28.14 -17.20
C LEU A 169 -1.80 28.99 -17.97
N THR A 170 -1.64 28.71 -19.27
CA THR A 170 -0.71 29.45 -20.14
C THR A 170 -1.04 30.94 -20.19
N HIS A 171 -2.33 31.29 -20.28
CA HIS A 171 -2.78 32.68 -20.27
C HIS A 171 -2.44 33.37 -18.94
N TRP A 172 -2.82 32.75 -17.83
CA TRP A 172 -2.58 33.28 -16.49
C TRP A 172 -1.09 33.47 -16.19
N LEU A 173 -0.24 32.52 -16.60
CA LEU A 173 1.23 32.65 -16.47
C LEU A 173 1.81 33.84 -17.23
N ARG A 174 1.22 34.22 -18.38
CA ARG A 174 1.67 35.37 -19.18
C ARG A 174 1.27 36.70 -18.57
N GLU A 175 0.10 36.76 -17.96
CA GLU A 175 -0.42 37.98 -17.32
C GLU A 175 0.17 38.24 -15.94
N ARG A 176 0.71 37.20 -15.32
CA ARG A 176 1.34 37.30 -14.02
C ARG A 176 2.68 38.03 -14.09
N THR A 177 2.85 39.05 -13.27
CA THR A 177 4.15 39.69 -13.04
C THR A 177 5.03 38.77 -12.17
N PRO A 178 6.25 38.41 -12.61
CA PRO A 178 7.18 37.66 -11.76
C PRO A 178 7.56 38.49 -10.53
N GLY A 179 7.31 37.96 -9.33
CA GLY A 179 7.85 38.49 -8.07
C GLY A 179 9.25 37.93 -7.77
N HIS A 180 9.84 38.32 -6.64
CA HIS A 180 11.18 37.85 -6.22
C HIS A 180 11.25 36.33 -5.92
N ALA A 181 10.11 35.68 -5.66
CA ALA A 181 10.00 34.23 -5.54
C ALA A 181 8.72 33.78 -6.27
N ASP A 182 8.82 32.74 -7.10
CA ASP A 182 7.66 32.18 -7.79
C ASP A 182 6.91 31.20 -6.84
N PRO A 183 5.72 31.54 -6.30
CA PRO A 183 4.89 30.65 -5.49
C PRO A 183 4.61 29.27 -6.10
N LEU A 184 4.76 29.08 -7.41
CA LEU A 184 4.50 27.78 -8.04
C LEU A 184 5.68 26.81 -7.91
N LEU A 185 6.86 27.27 -7.49
CA LEU A 185 8.03 26.42 -7.36
C LEU A 185 8.01 25.68 -6.03
N MET A 186 7.98 24.36 -6.10
CA MET A 186 8.11 23.49 -4.95
C MET A 186 9.58 23.43 -4.53
N THR A 187 9.83 23.63 -3.25
CA THR A 187 11.15 23.40 -2.65
C THR A 187 11.28 21.94 -2.21
N ARG A 188 12.52 21.47 -2.13
CA ARG A 188 12.79 20.12 -1.63
C ARG A 188 12.31 19.97 -0.18
N GLU A 189 12.46 21.01 0.64
CA GLU A 189 11.98 21.03 2.03
C GLU A 189 10.46 20.86 2.11
N PHE A 190 9.71 21.48 1.19
CA PHE A 190 8.26 21.33 1.13
C PHE A 190 7.87 19.90 0.72
N LEU A 191 8.50 19.36 -0.32
CA LEU A 191 8.27 17.98 -0.79
C LEU A 191 8.63 16.92 0.26
N MET A 192 9.59 17.24 1.13
CA MET A 192 10.05 16.37 2.22
C MET A 192 9.41 16.69 3.58
N ARG A 193 8.37 17.53 3.63
CA ARG A 193 7.72 17.94 4.90
C ARG A 193 7.28 16.75 5.76
N HIS A 194 6.87 15.64 5.15
CA HIS A 194 6.49 14.41 5.85
C HIS A 194 7.69 13.55 6.26
N ALA A 195 8.84 13.70 5.60
CA ALA A 195 10.10 13.07 6.00
C ALA A 195 10.68 13.63 7.31
N ALA A 196 10.29 14.85 7.69
CA ALA A 196 10.72 15.51 8.92
C ALA A 196 9.80 15.21 10.12
N GLY A 197 8.74 14.41 9.95
CA GLY A 197 7.77 14.11 10.99
C GLY A 197 7.85 12.66 11.46
N ASP A 198 7.84 12.47 12.78
CA ASP A 198 7.95 11.21 13.54
C ASP A 198 7.17 9.99 12.97
N ILE A 199 6.14 10.21 12.15
CA ILE A 199 5.20 9.20 11.63
C ILE A 199 5.89 8.16 10.73
N THR A 200 6.83 8.57 9.88
CA THR A 200 7.49 7.65 8.93
C THR A 200 8.51 6.75 9.62
N GLU A 201 9.32 7.32 10.53
CA GLU A 201 10.28 6.56 11.35
C GLU A 201 9.56 5.60 12.32
N ILE A 202 8.40 6.00 12.86
CA ILE A 202 7.55 5.09 13.65
C ILE A 202 7.01 3.92 12.80
N GLN A 203 6.69 4.15 11.52
CA GLN A 203 6.14 3.09 10.65
C GLN A 203 7.22 2.16 10.10
N PHE A 204 8.38 2.70 9.73
CA PHE A 204 9.50 1.96 9.16
C PHE A 204 10.79 2.31 9.93
N PRO A 205 10.94 1.79 11.16
CA PRO A 205 12.08 2.13 11.99
C PRO A 205 13.38 1.59 11.38
N ASP A 206 14.49 2.28 11.60
CA ASP A 206 15.81 1.82 11.17
C ASP A 206 16.32 0.63 12.01
N HIS A 207 15.68 0.38 13.16
CA HIS A 207 16.06 -0.67 14.10
C HIS A 207 14.86 -1.48 14.62
N PHE A 208 15.12 -2.74 14.96
CA PHE A 208 14.21 -3.66 15.63
C PHE A 208 14.69 -3.90 17.06
N SER A 209 13.91 -3.43 18.04
CA SER A 209 14.26 -3.59 19.45
C SER A 209 13.88 -4.98 19.95
N TRP A 210 14.88 -5.79 20.31
CA TRP A 210 14.67 -7.12 20.87
C TRP A 210 15.83 -7.52 21.78
N GLY A 211 15.52 -8.19 22.90
CA GLY A 211 16.54 -8.57 23.90
C GLY A 211 17.21 -7.38 24.60
N GLY A 212 16.56 -6.22 24.62
CA GLY A 212 17.13 -4.97 25.16
C GLY A 212 18.17 -4.31 24.25
N GLN A 213 18.25 -4.73 22.98
CA GLN A 213 19.16 -4.17 21.97
C GLN A 213 18.40 -3.79 20.70
N ASP A 214 19.00 -2.89 19.93
CA ASP A 214 18.46 -2.39 18.67
C ASP A 214 19.23 -2.98 17.49
N TRP A 215 18.51 -3.76 16.68
CA TRP A 215 19.08 -4.49 15.55
C TRP A 215 18.75 -3.81 14.22
N PRO A 216 19.73 -3.61 13.32
CA PRO A 216 19.51 -2.85 12.09
C PRO A 216 18.50 -3.53 11.15
N LEU A 217 17.54 -2.72 10.68
CA LEU A 217 16.55 -3.08 9.68
C LEU A 217 16.91 -2.46 8.33
N THR A 218 16.58 -3.18 7.27
CA THR A 218 16.69 -2.69 5.90
C THR A 218 15.46 -3.08 5.10
N TYR A 219 14.99 -2.17 4.23
CA TYR A 219 13.76 -2.36 3.48
C TYR A 219 14.03 -2.43 1.98
N ARG A 220 13.27 -3.26 1.28
CA ARG A 220 13.18 -3.24 -0.18
C ARG A 220 11.72 -3.37 -0.55
N PHE A 221 11.29 -2.58 -1.52
CA PHE A 221 9.91 -2.61 -2.01
C PHE A 221 9.92 -2.81 -3.51
N GLU A 222 10.05 -4.07 -3.91
CA GLU A 222 10.18 -4.49 -5.29
C GLU A 222 9.45 -5.82 -5.47
N PRO A 223 8.16 -5.77 -5.86
CA PRO A 223 7.31 -6.95 -5.96
C PRO A 223 7.95 -8.07 -6.81
N GLY A 224 8.07 -9.26 -6.22
CA GLY A 224 8.65 -10.43 -6.88
C GLY A 224 10.18 -10.54 -6.76
N HIS A 225 10.87 -9.54 -6.18
CA HIS A 225 12.29 -9.67 -5.87
C HIS A 225 12.50 -10.55 -4.62
N PRO A 226 13.47 -11.49 -4.58
CA PRO A 226 13.71 -12.35 -3.41
C PRO A 226 14.08 -11.63 -2.11
N LEU A 227 14.44 -10.34 -2.21
CA LEU A 227 14.81 -9.47 -1.08
C LEU A 227 13.70 -8.49 -0.70
N ASP A 228 12.54 -8.58 -1.34
CA ASP A 228 11.39 -7.72 -1.07
C ASP A 228 10.89 -7.86 0.38
N GLY A 229 10.41 -6.75 0.94
CA GLY A 229 9.99 -6.62 2.33
C GLY A 229 11.09 -6.09 3.26
N VAL A 230 11.01 -6.50 4.52
CA VAL A 230 11.91 -6.07 5.60
C VAL A 230 12.97 -7.14 5.89
N THR A 231 14.21 -6.70 6.08
CA THR A 231 15.37 -7.52 6.44
C THR A 231 15.98 -7.06 7.75
N LEU A 232 15.97 -7.94 8.74
CA LEU A 232 16.64 -7.81 10.03
C LEU A 232 18.05 -8.39 9.94
N THR A 233 19.07 -7.58 10.23
CA THR A 233 20.47 -8.01 10.21
C THR A 233 20.97 -8.28 11.63
N LEU A 234 21.47 -9.49 11.85
CA LEU A 234 21.86 -9.99 13.17
C LEU A 234 23.20 -10.74 13.08
N PRO A 235 24.09 -10.64 14.08
CA PRO A 235 25.22 -11.54 14.20
C PRO A 235 24.75 -12.99 14.37
N LEU A 236 25.49 -13.94 13.79
CA LEU A 236 25.15 -15.36 13.89
C LEU A 236 24.91 -15.87 15.34
N PRO A 237 25.69 -15.46 16.36
CA PRO A 237 25.47 -15.92 17.74
C PRO A 237 24.10 -15.57 18.33
N VAL A 238 23.38 -14.59 17.77
CA VAL A 238 22.06 -14.17 18.26
C VAL A 238 20.94 -15.11 17.80
N LEU A 239 21.20 -15.89 16.74
CA LEU A 239 20.20 -16.73 16.09
C LEU A 239 19.53 -17.73 17.05
N SER A 240 20.29 -18.28 18.01
CA SER A 240 19.78 -19.25 19.00
C SER A 240 18.84 -18.63 20.02
N LEU A 241 18.93 -17.32 20.24
CA LEU A 241 18.16 -16.63 21.26
C LEU A 241 16.83 -16.09 20.72
N LEU A 242 16.67 -15.96 19.40
CA LEU A 242 15.48 -15.34 18.78
C LEU A 242 14.20 -16.15 18.96
N ASP A 243 13.06 -15.50 19.10
CA ASP A 243 11.77 -16.19 19.01
C ASP A 243 11.03 -15.82 17.73
N ASN A 244 10.27 -16.77 17.17
CA ASN A 244 9.41 -16.50 16.01
C ASN A 244 8.31 -15.48 16.34
N ALA A 245 7.81 -15.50 17.58
CA ALA A 245 6.68 -14.69 18.01
C ALA A 245 6.86 -13.17 17.75
N PRO A 246 7.94 -12.49 18.19
CA PRO A 246 8.16 -11.08 17.89
C PRO A 246 8.41 -10.80 16.41
N LEU A 247 9.11 -11.69 15.69
CA LEU A 247 9.40 -11.52 14.26
C LEU A 247 8.13 -11.53 13.41
N ASP A 248 7.13 -12.30 13.84
CA ASP A 248 5.84 -12.41 13.17
C ASP A 248 5.04 -11.10 13.16
N TRP A 249 5.29 -10.21 14.12
CA TRP A 249 4.67 -8.89 14.20
C TRP A 249 5.24 -7.88 13.20
N LEU A 250 6.37 -8.18 12.56
CA LEU A 250 7.04 -7.27 11.62
C LEU A 250 7.24 -5.86 12.24
N VAL A 251 7.29 -4.84 11.38
CA VAL A 251 7.31 -3.43 11.73
C VAL A 251 5.92 -2.81 11.56
N PRO A 252 5.63 -1.65 12.18
CA PRO A 252 4.29 -1.07 12.15
C PRO A 252 3.75 -0.76 10.75
N GLY A 253 4.61 -0.46 9.78
CA GLY A 253 4.25 -0.25 8.38
C GLY A 253 3.77 -1.51 7.66
N LEU A 254 4.32 -2.69 7.97
CA LEU A 254 4.00 -3.95 7.29
C LEU A 254 2.98 -4.82 8.03
N ILE A 255 2.87 -4.69 9.35
CA ILE A 255 1.95 -5.52 10.15
C ILE A 255 0.49 -5.30 9.76
N ARG A 256 0.12 -4.05 9.45
CA ARG A 256 -1.22 -3.72 8.99
C ARG A 256 -1.56 -4.44 7.69
N GLU A 257 -0.63 -4.49 6.75
CA GLU A 257 -0.79 -5.19 5.49
C GLU A 257 -0.89 -6.71 5.71
N LYS A 258 -0.02 -7.28 6.55
CA LYS A 258 -0.05 -8.71 6.92
C LYS A 258 -1.40 -9.11 7.52
N ILE A 259 -1.90 -8.36 8.50
CA ILE A 259 -3.21 -8.64 9.12
C ILE A 259 -4.33 -8.48 8.09
N THR A 260 -4.31 -7.41 7.28
CA THR A 260 -5.31 -7.20 6.24
C THR A 260 -5.36 -8.37 5.26
N PHE A 261 -4.20 -8.87 4.82
CA PHE A 261 -4.11 -10.04 3.96
C PHE A 261 -4.73 -11.27 4.62
N LEU A 262 -4.32 -11.58 5.86
CA LEU A 262 -4.80 -12.73 6.61
C LEU A 262 -6.32 -12.70 6.77
N LEU A 263 -6.89 -11.58 7.24
CA LEU A 263 -8.35 -11.44 7.41
C LEU A 263 -9.11 -11.52 6.08
N LYS A 264 -8.53 -11.02 4.98
CA LYS A 264 -9.14 -11.07 3.64
C LYS A 264 -9.21 -12.50 3.09
N LYS A 265 -8.26 -13.36 3.48
CA LYS A 265 -8.13 -14.75 3.01
C LYS A 265 -8.90 -15.76 3.85
N LEU A 266 -9.41 -15.36 5.02
CA LEU A 266 -10.30 -16.21 5.82
C LEU A 266 -11.53 -16.70 5.02
N PRO A 267 -12.11 -17.86 5.41
CA PRO A 267 -13.37 -18.35 4.88
C PRO A 267 -14.47 -17.29 4.86
N GLY A 268 -15.34 -17.37 3.85
CA GLY A 268 -16.38 -16.35 3.62
C GLY A 268 -17.34 -16.16 4.79
N THR A 269 -17.55 -17.18 5.62
CA THR A 269 -18.37 -17.14 6.85
C THR A 269 -17.74 -16.21 7.90
N LEU A 270 -16.44 -16.36 8.16
CA LEU A 270 -15.68 -15.54 9.10
C LEU A 270 -15.42 -14.13 8.55
N ARG A 271 -15.07 -14.02 7.27
CA ARG A 271 -14.71 -12.74 6.66
C ARG A 271 -15.86 -11.73 6.66
N ARG A 272 -17.11 -12.18 6.46
CA ARG A 272 -18.30 -11.31 6.43
C ARG A 272 -18.51 -10.53 7.73
N THR A 273 -18.16 -11.10 8.88
CA THR A 273 -18.30 -10.44 10.19
C THR A 273 -17.17 -9.44 10.49
N LEU A 274 -16.16 -9.37 9.62
CA LEU A 274 -14.97 -8.54 9.79
C LEU A 274 -14.95 -7.34 8.82
N VAL A 275 -15.91 -7.26 7.90
CA VAL A 275 -16.05 -6.11 6.98
C VAL A 275 -16.75 -4.96 7.73
N PRO A 276 -16.26 -3.71 7.61
CA PRO A 276 -15.12 -3.25 6.80
C PRO A 276 -13.75 -3.60 7.40
N LEU A 277 -12.83 -4.11 6.55
CA LEU A 277 -11.51 -4.58 7.01
C LEU A 277 -10.62 -3.46 7.55
N PRO A 278 -10.45 -2.28 6.90
CA PRO A 278 -9.54 -1.25 7.39
C PRO A 278 -9.79 -0.83 8.85
N PRO A 279 -11.00 -0.42 9.27
CA PRO A 279 -11.24 -0.08 10.68
C PRO A 279 -11.17 -1.28 11.61
N THR A 280 -11.46 -2.50 11.13
CA THR A 280 -11.31 -3.73 11.92
C THR A 280 -9.85 -4.02 12.25
N VAL A 281 -8.94 -3.81 11.30
CA VAL A 281 -7.50 -3.93 11.51
C VAL A 281 -7.00 -2.86 12.47
N THR A 282 -7.48 -1.62 12.34
CA THR A 282 -7.17 -0.55 13.31
C THR A 282 -7.59 -0.93 14.73
N THR A 283 -8.83 -1.40 14.93
CA THR A 283 -9.29 -1.85 16.26
C THR A 283 -8.46 -3.00 16.83
N PHE A 284 -7.95 -3.90 15.99
CA PHE A 284 -7.07 -4.98 16.44
C PHE A 284 -5.74 -4.41 16.95
N LEU A 285 -5.07 -3.58 16.15
CA LEU A 285 -3.77 -3.00 16.47
C LEU A 285 -3.80 -2.05 17.68
N GLU A 286 -4.95 -1.45 18.00
CA GLU A 286 -5.13 -0.63 19.22
C GLU A 286 -5.12 -1.44 20.52
N ARG A 287 -5.37 -2.77 20.44
CA ARG A 287 -5.60 -3.63 21.63
C ARG A 287 -4.59 -4.77 21.75
N HIS A 288 -3.81 -4.98 20.71
CA HIS A 288 -2.94 -6.13 20.53
C HIS A 288 -1.58 -5.67 20.04
N ASP A 289 -0.53 -6.24 20.64
CA ASP A 289 0.85 -5.85 20.40
C ASP A 289 1.78 -7.04 20.73
N PRO A 290 3.07 -6.99 20.33
CA PRO A 290 4.01 -8.08 20.54
C PRO A 290 4.22 -8.48 22.01
N SER A 291 4.06 -7.55 22.97
CA SER A 291 4.25 -7.84 24.40
C SER A 291 3.15 -8.76 24.97
N ARG A 292 2.03 -8.89 24.26
CA ARG A 292 0.89 -9.74 24.64
C ARG A 292 0.96 -11.16 24.03
N GLY A 293 2.02 -11.47 23.27
CA GLY A 293 2.27 -12.79 22.70
C GLY A 293 2.21 -12.85 21.17
N ALA A 294 2.17 -14.07 20.63
CA ALA A 294 2.23 -14.29 19.17
C ALA A 294 1.00 -13.76 18.42
N LEU A 295 1.20 -13.33 17.17
CA LEU A 295 0.19 -12.68 16.33
C LEU A 295 -1.04 -13.56 16.06
N LEU A 296 -0.84 -14.79 15.58
CA LEU A 296 -1.95 -15.68 15.18
C LEU A 296 -2.87 -16.05 16.35
N PRO A 297 -2.37 -16.42 17.55
CA PRO A 297 -3.23 -16.61 18.72
C PRO A 297 -4.08 -15.38 19.08
N GLN A 298 -3.47 -14.18 19.03
CA GLN A 298 -4.20 -12.93 19.29
C GLN A 298 -5.27 -12.68 18.22
N LEU A 299 -4.97 -12.92 16.94
CA LEU A 299 -5.95 -12.84 15.85
C LEU A 299 -7.09 -13.85 16.00
N ASN A 300 -6.78 -15.10 16.38
CA ASN A 300 -7.79 -16.14 16.62
C ASN A 300 -8.80 -15.69 17.69
N GLN A 301 -8.29 -15.14 18.81
CA GLN A 301 -9.15 -14.62 19.86
C GLN A 301 -10.01 -13.45 19.37
N PHE A 302 -9.42 -12.51 18.64
CA PHE A 302 -10.13 -11.35 18.11
C PHE A 302 -11.24 -11.74 17.11
N VAL A 303 -10.92 -12.64 16.17
CA VAL A 303 -11.90 -13.13 15.18
C VAL A 303 -13.01 -13.92 15.85
N ARG A 304 -12.69 -14.75 16.85
CA ARG A 304 -13.70 -15.49 17.63
C ARG A 304 -14.65 -14.55 18.38
N GLN A 305 -14.14 -13.49 18.99
CA GLN A 305 -14.97 -12.49 19.68
C GLN A 305 -15.94 -11.78 18.74
N ARG A 306 -15.53 -11.49 17.50
CA ARG A 306 -16.39 -10.81 16.52
C ARG A 306 -17.35 -11.75 15.78
N SER A 307 -16.90 -12.96 15.44
CA SER A 307 -17.66 -13.89 14.59
C SER A 307 -18.47 -14.92 15.37
N GLY A 308 -18.15 -15.12 16.66
CA GLY A 308 -18.70 -16.20 17.50
C GLY A 308 -18.19 -17.60 17.14
N GLN A 309 -17.32 -17.73 16.13
CA GLN A 309 -16.82 -19.00 15.60
C GLN A 309 -15.34 -19.17 15.93
N ALA A 310 -14.92 -20.41 16.18
CA ALA A 310 -13.50 -20.73 16.27
C ALA A 310 -12.86 -20.68 14.87
N VAL A 311 -11.62 -20.21 14.81
CA VAL A 311 -10.80 -20.23 13.59
C VAL A 311 -9.87 -21.42 13.67
N SER A 312 -9.87 -22.29 12.65
CA SER A 312 -8.93 -23.41 12.56
C SER A 312 -7.55 -22.91 12.10
N PRO A 313 -6.44 -23.53 12.52
CA PRO A 313 -5.11 -23.21 11.97
C PRO A 313 -5.05 -23.27 10.44
N GLU A 314 -5.81 -24.18 9.83
CA GLU A 314 -5.90 -24.37 8.37
C GLU A 314 -6.63 -23.24 7.64
N ASP A 315 -7.42 -22.43 8.35
CA ASP A 315 -8.13 -21.28 7.77
C ASP A 315 -7.19 -20.11 7.46
N TRP A 316 -5.98 -20.11 8.05
CA TRP A 316 -4.99 -19.05 7.83
C TRP A 316 -4.16 -19.32 6.58
N ALA A 317 -4.27 -18.42 5.61
CA ALA A 317 -3.41 -18.45 4.44
C ALA A 317 -1.96 -18.06 4.79
N THR A 318 -1.01 -18.69 4.10
CA THR A 318 0.40 -18.27 4.18
C THR A 318 0.57 -16.87 3.59
N PRO A 319 1.19 -15.92 4.34
CA PRO A 319 1.49 -14.59 3.82
C PRO A 319 2.48 -14.65 2.63
N PRO A 320 2.40 -13.69 1.69
CA PRO A 320 3.46 -13.43 0.71
C PRO A 320 4.84 -13.21 1.37
N GLU A 321 5.91 -13.42 0.62
CA GLU A 321 7.28 -13.34 1.16
C GLU A 321 7.65 -11.95 1.70
N HIS A 322 7.15 -10.87 1.11
CA HIS A 322 7.40 -9.50 1.57
C HIS A 322 6.70 -9.17 2.90
N LEU A 323 5.76 -10.02 3.33
CA LEU A 323 5.06 -9.95 4.63
C LEU A 323 5.60 -10.98 5.64
N LYS A 324 6.84 -11.42 5.45
CA LYS A 324 7.62 -12.22 6.39
C LYS A 324 8.95 -11.52 6.65
N MET A 325 9.39 -11.52 7.91
CA MET A 325 10.68 -10.95 8.27
C MET A 325 11.78 -11.76 7.59
N ARG A 326 12.64 -11.11 6.81
CA ARG A 326 13.87 -11.72 6.31
C ARG A 326 14.97 -11.54 7.34
N LEU A 327 15.72 -12.59 7.63
CA LEU A 327 16.89 -12.57 8.49
C LEU A 327 18.15 -12.57 7.63
N ARG A 328 19.11 -11.71 7.97
CA ARG A 328 20.46 -11.67 7.41
C ARG A 328 21.45 -11.90 8.54
N LEU A 329 22.15 -13.03 8.48
CA LEU A 329 23.12 -13.43 9.48
C LEU A 329 24.51 -12.97 9.07
N THR A 330 25.23 -12.32 9.98
CA THR A 330 26.56 -11.79 9.72
C THR A 330 27.63 -12.37 10.62
N ASP A 331 28.87 -12.35 10.13
CA ASP A 331 30.08 -12.57 10.92
C ASP A 331 30.47 -11.34 11.76
N GLU A 332 31.61 -11.41 12.46
CA GLU A 332 32.14 -10.29 13.26
C GLU A 332 32.60 -9.11 12.40
N MET A 333 32.85 -9.31 11.10
CA MET A 333 33.23 -8.28 10.14
C MET A 333 32.01 -7.66 9.42
N GLY A 334 30.79 -8.13 9.71
CA GLY A 334 29.55 -7.67 9.07
C GLY A 334 29.27 -8.27 7.68
N GLN A 335 30.03 -9.29 7.27
CA GLN A 335 29.78 -10.01 6.02
C GLN A 335 28.62 -11.00 6.19
N GLU A 336 27.83 -11.17 5.13
CA GLU A 336 26.68 -12.09 5.17
C GLU A 336 27.15 -13.54 5.09
N ILE A 337 26.80 -14.32 6.10
CA ILE A 337 27.04 -15.77 6.15
C ILE A 337 25.84 -16.49 5.53
N ALA A 338 24.63 -16.08 5.91
CA ALA A 338 23.40 -16.74 5.51
C ALA A 338 22.21 -15.80 5.61
N SER A 339 21.14 -16.16 4.92
CA SER A 339 19.89 -15.41 4.99
C SER A 339 18.68 -16.25 4.59
N GLY A 340 17.52 -15.84 5.07
CA GLY A 340 16.27 -16.56 4.85
C GLY A 340 15.10 -15.89 5.55
N ARG A 341 13.90 -16.46 5.39
CA ARG A 341 12.67 -15.98 6.04
C ARG A 341 12.10 -16.98 7.06
N ASP A 342 12.78 -18.10 7.22
CA ASP A 342 12.38 -19.19 8.09
C ASP A 342 13.46 -19.35 9.16
N LEU A 343 13.12 -18.94 10.38
CA LEU A 343 14.03 -18.96 11.52
C LEU A 343 14.42 -20.40 11.87
N ASP A 344 13.50 -21.35 11.78
CA ASP A 344 13.72 -22.74 12.18
C ASP A 344 14.65 -23.44 11.18
N LEU A 345 14.50 -23.16 9.88
CA LEU A 345 15.44 -23.62 8.86
C LEU A 345 16.83 -22.99 9.03
N LEU A 346 16.91 -21.70 9.32
CA LEU A 346 18.20 -21.04 9.57
C LEU A 346 18.88 -21.61 10.81
N ARG A 347 18.13 -21.91 11.87
CA ARG A 347 18.66 -22.57 13.08
C ARG A 347 19.17 -23.97 12.78
N ALA A 348 18.37 -24.79 12.09
CA ALA A 348 18.79 -26.15 11.74
C ALA A 348 20.10 -26.17 10.94
N GLN A 349 20.34 -25.17 10.09
CA GLN A 349 21.54 -25.07 9.26
C GLN A 349 22.74 -24.44 9.99
N TRP A 350 22.52 -23.42 10.81
CA TRP A 350 23.58 -22.53 11.31
C TRP A 350 23.76 -22.52 12.82
N ASN A 351 22.92 -23.23 13.57
CA ASN A 351 23.01 -23.31 15.02
C ASN A 351 23.97 -24.40 15.52
N ASN A 352 24.79 -24.99 14.63
CA ASN A 352 25.79 -25.98 15.03
C ASN A 352 26.85 -25.32 15.94
N PRO A 353 27.23 -25.92 17.09
CA PRO A 353 28.27 -25.39 17.98
C PRO A 353 29.57 -25.02 17.26
N LEU A 354 29.90 -25.74 16.18
CA LEU A 354 31.05 -25.48 15.31
C LEU A 354 31.05 -24.11 14.63
N HIS A 355 29.88 -23.56 14.31
CA HIS A 355 29.75 -22.26 13.64
C HIS A 355 29.74 -21.09 14.63
N ARG A 356 29.67 -21.38 15.93
CA ARG A 356 29.71 -20.38 17.01
C ARG A 356 31.14 -20.06 17.46
N THR A 357 32.14 -20.85 17.07
CA THR A 357 33.57 -20.58 17.33
C THR A 357 34.16 -19.69 16.22
N LEU A 358 33.70 -18.44 16.13
CA LEU A 358 34.21 -17.52 15.09
C LEU A 358 35.46 -16.74 15.50
N SER A 359 35.90 -16.77 16.77
CA SER A 359 37.15 -16.11 17.20
C SER A 359 37.76 -16.78 18.44
N PRO A 360 38.95 -17.42 18.34
CA PRO A 360 39.65 -17.98 19.50
C PRO A 360 40.14 -16.92 20.50
N GLU A 361 40.16 -15.64 20.12
CA GLU A 361 40.61 -14.52 20.95
C GLU A 361 39.55 -14.04 21.98
N LYS A 362 38.30 -14.51 21.88
CA LYS A 362 37.19 -14.17 22.79
C LYS A 362 36.48 -15.39 23.37
N ASP A 363 37.03 -16.58 23.15
CA ASP A 363 36.59 -17.75 23.87
C ASP A 363 37.04 -17.63 25.34
N PRO A 364 36.24 -18.13 26.31
CA PRO A 364 36.73 -18.27 27.66
C PRO A 364 38.05 -19.05 27.69
N ASP A 365 38.97 -18.68 28.59
CA ASP A 365 40.33 -19.25 28.68
C ASP A 365 40.38 -20.79 28.79
N TRP A 366 39.26 -21.41 29.17
CA TRP A 366 39.11 -22.85 29.30
C TRP A 366 38.72 -23.57 28.00
N VAL A 367 38.35 -22.88 26.92
CA VAL A 367 38.04 -23.53 25.63
C VAL A 367 39.32 -24.09 25.02
N GLN A 368 39.34 -25.40 24.79
CA GLN A 368 40.54 -26.13 24.32
C GLN A 368 40.14 -27.16 23.28
N LYS A 369 40.93 -27.26 22.20
CA LYS A 369 40.69 -28.21 21.09
C LYS A 369 41.77 -29.28 21.05
N GLY A 370 41.41 -30.47 20.60
CA GLY A 370 42.38 -31.55 20.35
C GLY A 370 42.94 -32.20 21.62
N LEU A 371 42.18 -32.22 22.71
CA LEU A 371 42.60 -32.84 23.97
C LEU A 371 42.71 -34.35 23.78
N THR A 372 43.92 -34.88 23.99
CA THR A 372 44.21 -36.32 24.01
C THR A 372 44.42 -36.87 25.42
N ARG A 373 44.44 -35.98 26.42
CA ARG A 373 44.63 -36.28 27.85
C ARG A 373 43.82 -35.28 28.68
N TRP A 374 43.37 -35.73 29.84
CA TRP A 374 42.51 -34.97 30.73
C TRP A 374 43.34 -33.99 31.57
N ASP A 375 43.65 -32.84 30.98
CA ASP A 375 44.62 -31.86 31.53
C ASP A 375 43.97 -30.73 32.33
N PHE A 376 42.66 -30.76 32.53
CA PHE A 376 41.88 -29.76 33.26
C PHE A 376 41.19 -30.39 34.48
N GLU A 377 40.95 -29.58 35.52
CA GLU A 377 40.20 -29.99 36.73
C GLU A 377 38.68 -30.17 36.42
N GLU A 378 37.80 -30.09 37.43
CA GLU A 378 36.34 -30.08 37.19
C GLU A 378 35.95 -28.99 36.18
N LEU A 379 34.99 -29.32 35.31
CA LEU A 379 34.42 -28.36 34.36
C LEU A 379 33.88 -27.17 35.16
N SER A 380 34.26 -25.95 34.74
CA SER A 380 33.80 -24.73 35.39
C SER A 380 32.26 -24.66 35.40
N GLY A 381 31.67 -23.99 36.39
CA GLY A 381 30.23 -23.70 36.36
C GLY A 381 29.86 -22.78 35.17
N PRO A 382 28.56 -22.50 34.97
CA PRO A 382 28.10 -21.58 33.94
C PRO A 382 28.81 -20.23 34.07
N GLN A 383 29.29 -19.68 32.95
CA GLN A 383 29.98 -18.39 32.93
C GLN A 383 29.22 -17.37 32.09
N THR A 384 29.39 -16.10 32.43
CA THR A 384 28.81 -15.00 31.67
C THR A 384 29.83 -14.49 30.65
N LEU A 385 29.47 -14.51 29.37
CA LEU A 385 30.31 -14.08 28.26
C LEU A 385 29.63 -12.93 27.50
N VAL A 386 30.39 -11.89 27.16
CA VAL A 386 29.89 -10.80 26.31
C VAL A 386 30.33 -11.03 24.87
N ARG A 387 29.38 -11.34 23.97
CA ARG A 387 29.65 -11.47 22.53
C ARG A 387 28.77 -10.56 21.71
N ALA A 388 29.39 -9.82 20.79
CA ALA A 388 28.69 -8.84 19.95
C ALA A 388 27.77 -7.88 20.76
N GLY A 389 28.19 -7.53 21.99
CA GLY A 389 27.43 -6.68 22.90
C GLY A 389 26.34 -7.38 23.72
N ILE A 390 26.02 -8.66 23.47
CA ILE A 390 25.05 -9.45 24.22
C ILE A 390 25.75 -10.17 25.39
N ILE A 391 25.12 -10.12 26.56
CA ILE A 391 25.50 -10.92 27.73
C ILE A 391 24.88 -12.32 27.55
N LEU A 392 25.73 -13.33 27.36
CA LEU A 392 25.36 -14.73 27.20
C LEU A 392 25.75 -15.50 28.46
N THR A 393 24.94 -16.45 28.88
CA THR A 393 25.39 -17.50 29.80
C THR A 393 25.88 -18.67 28.96
N VAL A 394 27.11 -19.11 29.20
CA VAL A 394 27.72 -20.24 28.51
C VAL A 394 28.06 -21.36 29.49
N TYR A 395 27.87 -22.59 29.04
CA TYR A 395 28.10 -23.83 29.76
C TYR A 395 29.27 -24.58 29.11
N PRO A 396 30.27 -25.02 29.87
CA PRO A 396 31.32 -25.87 29.33
C PRO A 396 30.78 -27.28 29.06
N GLY A 397 31.07 -27.80 27.88
CA GLY A 397 30.75 -29.18 27.48
C GLY A 397 31.87 -29.79 26.64
N LEU A 398 31.88 -31.12 26.55
CA LEU A 398 32.91 -31.88 25.85
C LEU A 398 32.35 -32.45 24.56
N VAL A 399 33.05 -32.23 23.45
CA VAL A 399 32.68 -32.79 22.14
C VAL A 399 33.69 -33.84 21.72
N ASP A 400 33.22 -35.07 21.59
CA ASP A 400 34.02 -36.18 21.08
C ASP A 400 34.31 -36.01 19.58
N ARG A 401 35.60 -36.03 19.20
CA ARG A 401 36.07 -36.04 17.81
C ARG A 401 36.60 -37.41 17.38
N GLY A 402 36.36 -38.45 18.16
CA GLY A 402 36.81 -39.81 17.96
C GLY A 402 38.24 -40.04 18.45
N GLN A 403 39.23 -39.31 17.92
CA GLN A 403 40.63 -39.42 18.37
C GLN A 403 41.04 -38.36 19.41
N THR A 404 40.26 -37.30 19.53
CA THR A 404 40.49 -36.19 20.46
C THR A 404 39.16 -35.74 21.04
N VAL A 405 39.20 -34.97 22.12
CA VAL A 405 38.03 -34.29 22.69
C VAL A 405 38.24 -32.78 22.61
N ASP A 406 37.20 -32.03 22.30
CA ASP A 406 37.22 -30.57 22.38
C ASP A 406 36.41 -30.12 23.60
N LEU A 407 36.97 -29.26 24.43
CA LEU A 407 36.24 -28.54 25.48
C LEU A 407 35.72 -27.23 24.87
N MET A 408 34.39 -27.11 24.73
CA MET A 408 33.72 -26.01 24.06
C MET A 408 32.65 -25.34 24.93
N ALA A 409 32.29 -24.10 24.57
CA ALA A 409 31.23 -23.34 25.20
C ALA A 409 29.89 -23.50 24.47
N PHE A 410 28.85 -23.84 25.22
CA PHE A 410 27.47 -24.03 24.78
C PHE A 410 26.58 -22.94 25.39
N ASP A 411 25.52 -22.52 24.71
CA ASP A 411 24.55 -21.55 25.25
C ASP A 411 23.32 -22.21 25.89
N ASP A 412 23.21 -23.54 25.76
CA ASP A 412 22.20 -24.38 26.37
C ASP A 412 22.84 -25.41 27.32
N GLN A 413 22.22 -25.62 28.48
CA GLN A 413 22.75 -26.50 29.51
C GLN A 413 22.55 -27.98 29.16
N GLU A 414 21.44 -28.35 28.52
CA GLU A 414 21.19 -29.74 28.13
C GLU A 414 22.15 -30.16 27.03
N GLU A 415 22.39 -29.29 26.05
CA GLU A 415 23.37 -29.53 24.98
C GLU A 415 24.79 -29.71 25.54
N ALA A 416 25.19 -28.94 26.57
CA ALA A 416 26.50 -29.08 27.21
C ALA A 416 26.70 -30.41 27.98
N LEU A 417 25.60 -31.04 28.40
CA LEU A 417 25.60 -32.29 29.17
C LEU A 417 25.52 -33.55 28.27
N THR A 418 25.29 -33.36 26.97
CA THR A 418 25.12 -34.44 25.99
C THR A 418 26.44 -34.77 25.31
#